data_AF-A0A382NA68-F1
#
_entry.id   AF-A0A382NA68-F1
#
_cell.length_a   1.000
_cell.length_b   1.000
_cell.length_c   1.000
_cell.angle_alpha   90.00
_cell.angle_beta   90.00
_cell.angle_gamma   90.00
#
_symmetry.space_group_name_H-M   'P 1'
#
loop_
_entity.id
_entity.type
_entity.pdbx_description
1 polymer ?
#
loop_
_entity_poly.entity_id
_entity_poly.type
_entity_poly.pdbx_seq_one_letter_code
_entity_poly.pdbx_strand_id
1 'polypeptide(L)'
;MKNPLFTLILTLLLVSPTIAQDLLDPAVRDLLHEALSGEIAKDHVIAITRNHRIQGSRGYRDAANYVVEQLRSYGFSEQDAYVESFPSDGRITYQTWQSPSGWAIEWGELRMLEPYEERITGYPEIGMSVITYS
;
A
#
# COMPACT_ATOMS: atom_id res chain seq x y z
N MET A 1 3.56 60.01 28.35
CA MET A 1 2.61 59.31 29.24
C MET A 1 2.06 58.12 28.47
N LYS A 2 2.41 56.89 28.85
CA LYS A 2 1.94 55.67 28.15
C LYS A 2 0.47 55.46 28.51
N ASN A 3 -0.42 55.48 27.51
CA ASN A 3 -1.86 55.35 27.73
C ASN A 3 -2.17 53.90 28.15
N PRO A 4 -2.57 53.65 29.42
CA PRO A 4 -2.78 52.29 29.92
C PRO A 4 -3.91 51.57 29.17
N LEU A 5 -4.86 52.34 28.62
CA LEU A 5 -5.94 51.85 27.77
C LEU A 5 -5.43 51.22 26.46
N PHE A 6 -4.38 51.80 25.87
CA PHE A 6 -3.79 51.30 24.63
C PHE A 6 -3.02 50.00 24.87
N THR A 7 -2.31 49.92 26.00
CA THR A 7 -1.64 48.69 26.45
C THR A 7 -2.64 47.57 26.71
N LEU A 8 -3.77 47.88 27.35
CA LEU A 8 -4.82 46.90 27.68
C LEU A 8 -5.47 46.29 26.43
N ILE A 9 -5.78 47.12 25.42
CA ILE A 9 -6.36 46.67 24.14
C ILE A 9 -5.36 45.82 23.36
N LEU A 10 -4.08 46.19 23.36
CA LEU A 10 -3.03 45.42 22.69
C LEU A 10 -2.82 44.04 23.35
N THR A 11 -2.92 43.94 24.68
CA THR A 11 -2.90 42.64 25.37
C THR A 11 -4.14 41.79 25.10
N LEU A 12 -5.32 42.39 24.94
CA LEU A 12 -6.55 41.63 24.67
C LEU A 12 -6.57 41.02 23.25
N LEU A 13 -5.96 41.69 22.27
CA LEU A 13 -5.84 41.19 20.89
C LEU A 13 -4.83 40.05 20.75
N LEU A 14 -3.82 39.97 21.63
CA LEU A 14 -2.81 38.91 21.63
C LEU A 14 -3.27 37.62 22.32
N VAL A 15 -4.34 37.67 23.12
CA VAL A 15 -4.96 36.50 23.77
C VAL A 15 -6.22 36.13 22.99
N SER A 16 -6.06 35.82 21.70
CA SER A 16 -7.06 35.01 21.02
C SER A 16 -6.77 33.56 21.42
N PRO A 17 -7.65 32.86 22.16
CA PRO A 17 -7.51 31.43 22.29
C PRO A 17 -7.66 30.85 20.88
N THR A 18 -6.55 30.41 20.29
CA THR A 18 -6.62 29.43 19.22
C THR A 18 -7.25 28.19 19.83
N ILE A 19 -8.58 28.11 19.76
CA ILE A 19 -9.29 26.86 19.95
C ILE A 19 -8.78 26.01 18.80
N ALA A 20 -7.80 25.15 19.07
CA ALA A 20 -7.41 24.10 18.17
C ALA A 20 -8.67 23.24 18.01
N GLN A 21 -9.39 23.46 16.93
CA GLN A 21 -10.56 22.67 16.62
C GLN A 21 -10.03 21.30 16.23
N ASP A 22 -10.33 20.29 17.05
CA ASP A 22 -9.94 18.92 16.74
C ASP A 22 -10.48 18.53 15.36
N LEU A 23 -9.63 17.89 14.55
CA LEU A 23 -9.97 17.47 13.19
C LEU A 23 -11.11 16.45 13.18
N LEU A 24 -11.27 15.71 14.28
CA LEU A 24 -12.26 14.67 14.49
C LEU A 24 -13.03 14.90 15.79
N ASP A 25 -14.27 14.43 15.83
CA ASP A 25 -14.99 14.28 17.09
C ASP A 25 -14.17 13.41 18.07
N PRO A 26 -14.06 13.78 19.36
CA PRO A 26 -13.24 13.04 20.32
C PRO A 26 -13.59 11.55 20.43
N ALA A 27 -14.88 11.19 20.35
CA ALA A 27 -15.28 9.79 20.43
C ALA A 27 -14.82 9.00 19.18
N VAL A 28 -14.87 9.63 18.00
CA VAL A 28 -14.34 9.04 16.76
C VAL A 28 -12.83 8.90 16.83
N ARG A 29 -12.11 9.91 17.33
CA ARG A 29 -10.66 9.85 17.51
C ARG A 29 -10.26 8.69 18.42
N ASP A 30 -10.92 8.57 19.56
CA ASP A 30 -10.59 7.56 20.57
C ASP A 30 -10.90 6.15 20.03
N LEU A 31 -12.04 5.98 19.34
CA LEU A 31 -12.37 4.74 18.65
C LEU A 31 -11.30 4.34 17.62
N LEU A 32 -10.84 5.27 16.79
CA LEU A 32 -9.79 4.99 15.80
C LEU A 32 -8.45 4.67 16.47
N HIS A 33 -8.13 5.34 17.57
CA HIS A 33 -6.91 5.08 18.33
C HIS A 33 -6.89 3.67 18.92
N GLU A 34 -8.04 3.18 19.37
CA GLU A 34 -8.19 1.82 19.91
C GLU A 34 -8.26 0.75 18.80
N ALA A 35 -8.89 1.06 17.66
CA ALA A 35 -9.15 0.08 16.60
C ALA A 35 -7.99 -0.08 15.60
N LEU A 36 -7.20 0.97 15.35
CA LEU A 36 -6.16 0.93 14.33
C LEU A 36 -4.82 0.43 14.90
N SER A 37 -4.20 -0.52 14.18
CA SER A 37 -2.88 -1.04 14.54
C SER A 37 -1.89 -0.86 13.40
N GLY A 38 -0.83 -0.09 13.67
CA GLY A 38 0.29 0.08 12.75
C GLY A 38 1.11 -1.21 12.54
N GLU A 39 1.15 -2.09 13.55
CA GLU A 39 1.84 -3.38 13.45
C GLU A 39 1.11 -4.31 12.47
N ILE A 40 -0.21 -4.43 12.61
CA ILE A 40 -1.05 -5.23 11.70
C ILE A 40 -0.94 -4.66 10.27
N ALA A 41 -1.00 -3.32 10.12
CA ALA A 41 -0.83 -2.68 8.82
C ALA A 41 0.52 -3.03 8.18
N LYS A 42 1.60 -3.03 8.96
CA LYS A 42 2.94 -3.40 8.49
C LYS A 42 3.02 -4.88 8.08
N ASP A 43 2.39 -5.78 8.83
CA ASP A 43 2.37 -7.21 8.52
C ASP A 43 1.64 -7.48 7.19
N HIS A 44 0.54 -6.78 6.93
CA HIS A 44 -0.14 -6.84 5.63
C HIS A 44 0.74 -6.32 4.49
N VAL A 45 1.45 -5.20 4.70
CA VAL A 45 2.40 -4.68 3.70
C VAL A 45 3.48 -5.72 3.40
N ILE A 46 4.04 -6.37 4.42
CA ILE A 46 5.05 -7.43 4.24
C ILE A 46 4.47 -8.60 3.44
N ALA A 47 3.28 -9.10 3.78
CA ALA A 47 2.65 -10.21 3.06
C ALA A 47 2.38 -9.86 1.58
N ILE A 48 1.86 -8.67 1.30
CA ILE A 48 1.54 -8.23 -0.07
C ILE A 48 2.82 -8.01 -0.90
N THR A 49 3.84 -7.39 -0.30
CA THR A 49 5.06 -6.97 -1.01
C THR A 49 6.06 -8.10 -1.28
N ARG A 50 5.92 -9.25 -0.63
CA ARG A 50 6.70 -10.47 -0.96
C ARG A 50 6.37 -11.04 -2.35
N ASN A 51 5.24 -10.66 -2.93
CA ASN A 51 4.83 -11.12 -4.25
C ASN A 51 5.35 -10.18 -5.35
N HIS A 52 5.79 -10.74 -6.48
CA HIS A 52 6.09 -9.95 -7.68
C HIS A 52 4.79 -9.66 -8.47
N ARG A 53 4.18 -8.50 -8.17
CA ARG A 53 2.81 -8.13 -8.56
C ARG A 53 2.71 -7.43 -9.93
N ILE A 54 3.24 -8.06 -10.97
CA ILE A 54 2.99 -7.61 -12.36
C ILE A 54 1.57 -7.97 -12.78
N GLN A 55 0.96 -7.13 -13.60
CA GLN A 55 -0.41 -7.33 -14.08
C GLN A 55 -0.52 -8.69 -14.78
N GLY A 56 -1.58 -9.45 -14.48
CA GLY A 56 -1.76 -10.78 -15.06
C GLY A 56 -0.76 -11.84 -14.59
N SER A 57 0.04 -11.57 -13.55
CA SER A 57 0.99 -12.55 -12.98
C SER A 57 0.38 -13.40 -11.85
N ARG A 58 1.04 -14.54 -11.55
CA ARG A 58 0.72 -15.37 -10.38
C ARG A 58 0.87 -14.59 -9.08
N GLY A 59 1.96 -13.85 -8.89
CA GLY A 59 2.19 -13.05 -7.69
C GLY A 59 1.13 -11.95 -7.47
N TYR A 60 0.57 -11.37 -8.54
CA TYR A 60 -0.57 -10.45 -8.41
C TYR A 60 -1.82 -11.16 -7.91
N ARG A 61 -2.10 -12.37 -8.42
CA ARG A 61 -3.21 -13.22 -7.96
C ARG A 61 -3.04 -13.63 -6.50
N ASP A 62 -1.85 -14.05 -6.10
CA ASP A 62 -1.56 -14.51 -4.74
C ASP A 62 -1.72 -13.38 -3.72
N ALA A 63 -1.26 -12.17 -4.06
CA ALA A 63 -1.48 -10.99 -3.23
C ALA A 63 -2.98 -10.62 -3.09
N ALA A 64 -3.76 -10.75 -4.17
CA ALA A 64 -5.20 -10.50 -4.12
C ALA A 64 -5.93 -11.54 -3.25
N ASN A 65 -5.54 -12.82 -3.35
CA ASN A 65 -6.08 -13.89 -2.52
C ASN A 65 -5.78 -13.66 -1.04
N TYR A 66 -4.55 -13.26 -0.70
CA TYR A 66 -4.19 -12.87 0.66
C TYR A 66 -5.13 -11.78 1.21
N VAL A 67 -5.38 -10.72 0.44
CA VAL A 67 -6.28 -9.63 0.88
C VAL A 67 -7.69 -10.14 1.12
N VAL A 68 -8.25 -10.94 0.22
CA VAL A 68 -9.60 -11.50 0.38
C VAL A 68 -9.68 -12.44 1.58
N GLU A 69 -8.65 -13.25 1.83
CA GLU A 69 -8.57 -14.10 3.01
C GLU A 69 -8.55 -13.28 4.31
N GLN A 70 -7.79 -12.19 4.36
CA GLN A 70 -7.79 -11.29 5.53
C GLN A 70 -9.13 -10.59 5.73
N LEU A 71 -9.76 -10.08 4.67
CA LEU A 71 -11.10 -9.46 4.78
C LEU A 71 -12.12 -10.48 5.31
N ARG A 72 -12.13 -11.70 4.77
CA ARG A 72 -13.03 -12.75 5.24
C ARG A 72 -12.77 -13.14 6.69
N SER A 73 -11.50 -13.19 7.12
CA SER A 73 -11.18 -13.46 8.53
C SER A 73 -11.65 -12.35 9.48
N TYR A 74 -11.82 -11.13 8.98
CA TYR A 74 -12.43 -10.00 9.69
C TYR A 74 -13.97 -9.96 9.63
N GLY A 75 -14.60 -10.98 9.05
CA GLY A 75 -16.05 -11.13 9.03
C GLY A 75 -16.75 -10.61 7.78
N PHE A 76 -16.01 -10.19 6.75
CA PHE A 76 -16.61 -9.86 5.46
C PHE A 76 -17.11 -11.13 4.78
N SER A 77 -18.31 -11.05 4.19
CA SER A 77 -18.92 -12.17 3.51
C SER A 77 -18.31 -12.41 2.12
N GLU A 78 -18.56 -13.56 1.50
CA GLU A 78 -18.02 -13.86 0.16
C GLU A 78 -18.54 -12.93 -0.93
N GLN A 79 -19.74 -12.37 -0.75
CA GLN A 79 -20.32 -11.36 -1.65
C GLN A 79 -19.62 -9.99 -1.52
N ASP A 80 -19.08 -9.67 -0.34
CA ASP A 80 -18.41 -8.39 -0.08
C ASP A 80 -16.89 -8.46 -0.31
N ALA A 81 -16.31 -9.65 -0.14
CA ALA A 81 -14.88 -9.91 -0.31
C ALA A 81 -14.64 -11.05 -1.32
N TYR A 82 -14.38 -10.67 -2.58
CA TYR A 82 -14.05 -11.58 -3.67
C TYR A 82 -13.02 -10.98 -4.63
N VAL A 83 -12.38 -11.83 -5.43
CA VAL A 83 -11.47 -11.38 -6.49
C VAL A 83 -12.21 -11.38 -7.82
N GLU A 84 -12.55 -10.20 -8.32
CA GLU A 84 -13.03 -10.04 -9.68
C GLU A 84 -11.91 -10.33 -10.68
N SER A 85 -12.22 -11.06 -11.76
CA SER A 85 -11.22 -11.55 -12.70
C SER A 85 -11.60 -11.25 -14.14
N PHE A 86 -10.64 -10.67 -14.86
CA PHE A 86 -10.78 -10.30 -16.27
C PHE A 86 -9.73 -11.05 -17.09
N PRO A 87 -10.07 -11.61 -18.26
CA PRO A 87 -9.09 -12.19 -19.18
C PRO A 87 -8.00 -11.18 -19.57
N SER A 88 -6.75 -11.64 -19.61
CA SER A 88 -5.57 -10.85 -20.02
C SER A 88 -4.65 -11.73 -20.85
N ASP A 89 -4.89 -11.75 -22.16
CA ASP A 89 -4.23 -12.63 -23.13
C ASP A 89 -3.33 -11.87 -24.10
N GLY A 90 -3.14 -10.57 -23.88
CA GLY A 90 -2.38 -9.73 -24.81
C GLY A 90 -3.14 -9.41 -26.09
N ARG A 91 -4.44 -9.74 -26.21
CA ARG A 91 -5.23 -9.56 -27.44
C ARG A 91 -6.58 -8.89 -27.18
N ILE A 92 -7.24 -9.25 -26.09
CA ILE A 92 -8.51 -8.64 -25.70
C ILE A 92 -8.31 -7.16 -25.40
N THR A 93 -9.27 -6.35 -25.83
CA THR A 93 -9.28 -4.90 -25.64
C THR A 93 -10.44 -4.51 -24.74
N TYR A 94 -10.14 -3.78 -23.66
CA TYR A 94 -11.11 -3.13 -22.81
C TYR A 94 -11.18 -1.66 -23.17
N GLN A 95 -12.28 -1.26 -23.83
CA GLN A 95 -12.46 0.09 -24.39
C GLN A 95 -11.32 0.45 -25.36
N THR A 96 -10.41 1.35 -24.96
CA THR A 96 -9.27 1.82 -25.77
C THR A 96 -7.96 1.12 -25.41
N TRP A 97 -7.95 0.21 -24.43
CA TRP A 97 -6.73 -0.40 -23.89
C TRP A 97 -6.69 -1.90 -24.16
N GLN A 98 -5.63 -2.34 -24.84
CA GLN A 98 -5.34 -3.76 -25.01
C GLN A 98 -4.78 -4.31 -23.69
N SER A 99 -5.32 -5.44 -23.25
CA SER A 99 -4.81 -6.11 -22.06
C SER A 99 -3.35 -6.54 -22.25
N PRO A 100 -2.52 -6.54 -21.20
CA PRO A 100 -1.19 -7.14 -21.29
C PRO A 100 -1.29 -8.67 -21.43
N SER A 101 -0.28 -9.29 -22.01
CA SER A 101 -0.13 -10.74 -21.92
C SER A 101 0.11 -11.12 -20.46
N GLY A 102 -0.54 -12.19 -19.99
CA GLY A 102 -0.20 -12.79 -18.70
C GLY A 102 1.30 -13.10 -18.64
N TRP A 103 1.93 -12.75 -17.52
CA TRP A 103 3.37 -12.92 -17.34
C TRP A 103 3.65 -13.85 -16.17
N ALA A 104 4.48 -14.87 -16.42
CA ALA A 104 4.89 -15.82 -15.41
C ALA A 104 6.38 -16.11 -15.58
N ILE A 105 7.11 -16.05 -14.48
CA ILE A 105 8.51 -16.43 -14.37
C ILE A 105 8.62 -17.44 -13.24
N GLU A 106 9.41 -18.49 -13.46
CA GLU A 106 9.69 -19.49 -12.44
C GLU A 106 11.05 -19.25 -11.79
N TRP A 107 12.02 -18.78 -12.59
CA TRP A 107 13.39 -18.57 -12.13
C TRP A 107 14.17 -17.61 -13.03
N GLY A 108 15.18 -16.96 -12.46
CA GLY A 108 16.16 -16.12 -13.15
C GLY A 108 17.29 -15.77 -12.20
N GLU A 109 18.51 -15.62 -12.70
CA GLU A 109 19.65 -15.15 -11.89
C GLU A 109 20.63 -14.31 -12.70
N LEU A 110 21.38 -13.47 -11.98
CA LEU A 110 22.57 -12.82 -12.47
C LEU A 110 23.79 -13.45 -11.79
N ARG A 111 24.71 -13.98 -12.58
CA ARG A 111 25.95 -14.62 -12.12
C ARG A 111 27.16 -14.00 -12.79
N MET A 112 28.17 -13.67 -11.99
CA MET A 112 29.51 -13.35 -12.45
C MET A 112 30.27 -14.66 -12.68
N LEU A 113 30.89 -14.79 -13.86
CA LEU A 113 31.69 -15.96 -14.23
C LEU A 113 33.20 -15.68 -14.11
N GLU A 114 33.60 -14.44 -14.38
CA GLU A 114 34.97 -13.97 -14.23
C GLU A 114 34.97 -12.58 -13.56
N PRO A 115 35.98 -12.25 -12.75
CA PRO A 115 37.21 -13.02 -12.48
C PRO A 115 37.06 -14.15 -11.44
N TYR A 116 35.90 -14.28 -10.80
CA TYR A 116 35.54 -15.40 -9.93
C TYR A 116 34.04 -15.69 -10.06
N GLU A 117 33.65 -16.91 -9.72
CA GLU A 117 32.25 -17.33 -9.80
C GLU A 117 31.45 -16.82 -8.59
N GLU A 118 30.43 -16.01 -8.85
CA GLU A 118 29.54 -15.49 -7.81
C GLU A 118 28.10 -15.31 -8.34
N ARG A 119 27.11 -15.79 -7.58
CA ARG A 119 25.70 -15.47 -7.83
C ARG A 119 25.37 -14.11 -7.20
N ILE A 120 25.18 -13.09 -8.03
CA ILE A 120 24.94 -11.71 -7.59
C ILE A 120 23.51 -11.55 -7.07
N THR A 121 22.52 -12.04 -7.82
CA THR A 121 21.11 -11.95 -7.42
C THR A 121 20.26 -12.98 -8.16
N GLY A 122 19.07 -13.24 -7.64
CA GLY A 122 18.10 -14.15 -8.24
C GLY A 122 16.66 -13.71 -8.01
N TYR A 123 15.81 -14.12 -8.95
CA TYR A 123 14.38 -13.88 -8.90
C TYR A 123 13.70 -14.48 -7.66
N PRO A 124 14.01 -15.73 -7.24
CA PRO A 124 13.37 -16.32 -6.05
C PRO A 124 13.61 -15.53 -4.76
N GLU A 125 14.75 -14.85 -4.65
CA GLU A 125 15.13 -14.07 -3.48
C GLU A 125 14.63 -12.62 -3.58
N ILE A 126 14.80 -12.00 -4.76
CA ILE A 126 14.45 -10.60 -5.01
C ILE A 126 13.69 -10.53 -6.34
N GLY A 127 12.37 -10.41 -6.28
CA GLY A 127 11.53 -10.31 -7.49
C GLY A 127 11.91 -9.15 -8.41
N MET A 128 12.48 -8.07 -7.87
CA MET A 128 12.97 -6.91 -8.62
C MET A 128 14.33 -7.12 -9.31
N SER A 129 14.96 -8.29 -9.18
CA SER A 129 16.20 -8.63 -9.89
C SER A 129 15.99 -8.83 -11.39
N VAL A 130 14.73 -8.92 -11.84
CA VAL A 130 14.34 -9.17 -13.22
C VAL A 130 13.45 -8.02 -13.69
N ILE A 131 13.69 -7.52 -14.90
CA ILE A 131 12.84 -6.50 -15.51
C ILE A 131 11.46 -7.07 -15.80
N THR A 132 10.42 -6.29 -15.53
CA THR A 132 9.04 -6.70 -15.74
C THR A 132 8.79 -7.00 -17.22
N TYR A 133 8.14 -8.13 -17.54
CA TYR A 133 7.90 -8.59 -18.92
C TYR A 133 9.16 -8.98 -19.72
N SER A 134 10.22 -9.45 -19.04
CA SER A 134 11.30 -10.20 -19.68
C SER A 134 10.94 -11.64 -19.98
#